data_AF-A0A2Z3GJZ6-F1
#
_entry.id   AF-A0A2Z3GJZ6-F1
#
_cell.length_a   1.000
_cell.length_b   1.000
_cell.length_c   1.000
_cell.angle_alpha   90.00
_cell.angle_beta   90.00
_cell.angle_gamma   90.00
#
_symmetry.space_group_name_H-M   'P 1'
#
loop_
_entity.id
_entity.type
_entity.pdbx_description
1 polymer ?
#
loop_
_entity_poly.entity_id
_entity_poly.type
_entity_poly.pdbx_seq_one_letter_code
_entity_poly.pdbx_strand_id
1 'polypeptide(L)'
;MAVSLAAAAVISFSLASCSHNISGVNSSDPYVAEQAQKAQLLQDQANTQERLVETEKERLKVLKLQLDGAKQNLKGRKAANKV
;
A
#
# COMPACT_ATOMS: atom_id res chain seq x y z
N MET A 1 31.32 -4.83 -14.70
CA MET A 1 29.89 -4.43 -14.73
C MET A 1 29.29 -4.81 -13.39
N ALA A 2 29.17 -3.85 -12.49
CA ALA A 2 28.63 -4.10 -11.14
C ALA A 2 27.10 -4.13 -11.22
N VAL A 3 26.50 -5.26 -10.84
CA VAL A 3 25.05 -5.42 -10.71
C VAL A 3 24.68 -4.88 -9.33
N SER A 4 24.15 -3.66 -9.28
CA SER A 4 23.59 -3.08 -8.06
C SER A 4 22.25 -3.76 -7.74
N LEU A 5 22.28 -4.66 -6.75
CA LEU A 5 21.11 -5.29 -6.17
C LEU A 5 20.48 -4.31 -5.17
N ALA A 6 19.40 -3.62 -5.57
CA ALA A 6 18.65 -2.77 -4.65
C ALA A 6 17.83 -3.65 -3.71
N ALA A 7 18.19 -3.64 -2.43
CA ALA A 7 17.49 -4.34 -1.36
C ALA A 7 16.05 -3.80 -1.22
N ALA A 8 15.07 -4.68 -1.33
CA ALA A 8 13.68 -4.38 -1.05
C ALA A 8 13.50 -4.16 0.47
N ALA A 9 13.38 -2.90 0.88
CA ALA A 9 13.00 -2.55 2.23
C ALA A 9 11.52 -2.88 2.45
N VAL A 10 11.24 -3.99 3.12
CA VAL A 10 9.91 -4.31 3.63
C VAL A 10 9.67 -3.43 4.85
N ILE A 11 8.99 -2.31 4.66
CA ILE A 11 8.52 -1.46 5.76
C ILE A 11 7.28 -2.14 6.34
N SER A 12 7.49 -2.96 7.37
CA SER A 12 6.41 -3.46 8.22
C SER A 12 5.92 -2.30 9.12
N PHE A 13 5.03 -1.46 8.57
CA PHE A 13 4.42 -0.36 9.28
C PHE A 13 3.18 -0.87 10.02
N SER A 14 3.38 -1.39 11.24
CA SER A 14 2.29 -1.66 12.17
C SER A 14 1.87 -0.35 12.84
N LEU A 15 1.02 0.45 12.17
CA LEU A 15 0.43 1.64 12.77
C LEU A 15 -0.78 1.25 13.61
N ALA A 16 -0.57 1.23 14.92
CA ALA A 16 -1.67 1.37 15.87
C ALA A 16 -2.36 2.72 15.60
N SER A 17 -3.62 2.68 15.16
CA SER A 17 -4.46 3.87 15.00
C SER A 17 -4.74 4.52 16.35
N CYS A 18 -4.03 5.61 16.64
CA CYS A 18 -4.36 6.54 17.72
C CYS A 18 -5.00 7.81 17.10
N SER A 19 -6.07 8.30 17.74
CA SER A 19 -6.93 9.45 17.44
C SER A 19 -6.48 10.45 16.34
N HIS A 20 -7.42 10.73 15.42
CA HIS A 20 -7.22 11.21 14.05
C HIS A 20 -7.05 12.73 13.83
N ASN A 21 -6.41 13.47 14.75
CA ASN A 21 -6.11 14.89 14.53
C ASN A 21 -4.80 15.31 15.20
N ILE A 22 -3.97 16.08 14.50
CA ILE A 22 -2.81 16.72 15.10
C ILE A 22 -3.28 17.85 16.02
N SER A 23 -2.94 17.77 17.30
CA SER A 23 -3.19 18.84 18.27
C SER A 23 -2.37 20.08 17.93
N GLY A 24 -2.92 21.27 18.17
CA GLY A 24 -2.17 22.53 18.04
C GLY A 24 -2.42 23.30 16.75
N VAL A 25 -3.25 22.78 15.83
CA VAL A 25 -3.63 23.48 14.58
C VAL A 25 -4.30 24.85 14.82
N ASN A 26 -4.95 25.02 15.98
CA ASN A 26 -5.59 26.26 16.43
C ASN A 26 -4.81 26.94 17.58
N SER A 27 -3.50 26.66 17.72
CA SER A 27 -2.67 27.29 18.74
C SER A 27 -2.60 28.80 18.55
N SER A 28 -2.60 29.56 19.64
CA SER A 28 -2.33 31.00 19.63
C SER A 28 -0.86 31.32 19.32
N ASP A 29 0.02 30.33 19.46
CA ASP A 29 1.40 30.41 18.98
C ASP A 29 1.44 30.10 17.47
N PRO A 30 1.82 31.07 16.61
CA PRO A 30 1.79 30.91 15.16
C PRO A 30 2.76 29.83 14.65
N TYR A 31 3.90 29.64 15.32
CA TYR A 31 4.86 28.61 14.93
C TYR A 31 4.31 27.21 15.23
N VAL A 32 3.68 27.04 16.40
CA VAL A 32 3.02 25.78 16.76
C VAL A 32 1.87 25.47 15.80
N ALA A 33 1.05 26.47 15.47
CA ALA A 33 -0.05 26.31 14.52
C ALA A 33 0.43 25.87 13.12
N GLU A 34 1.49 26.50 12.60
CA GLU A 34 2.07 26.15 11.30
C GLU A 34 2.61 24.71 11.28
N GLN A 35 3.38 24.32 12.31
CA GLN A 35 3.91 22.96 12.39
C GLN A 35 2.79 21.91 12.51
N ALA A 36 1.75 22.20 13.28
CA ALA A 36 0.60 21.31 13.43
C ALA A 36 -0.17 21.16 12.11
N GLN A 37 -0.35 22.24 11.34
CA GLN A 37 -0.98 22.17 10.02
C GLN A 37 -0.16 21.34 9.03
N LYS A 38 1.17 21.52 9.02
CA LYS A 38 2.06 20.72 8.18
C LYS A 38 2.00 19.24 8.55
N ALA A 39 1.99 18.92 9.83
CA ALA A 39 1.87 17.56 10.31
C ALA A 39 0.51 16.94 9.94
N GLN A 40 -0.59 17.71 10.02
CA GLN A 40 -1.92 17.26 9.59
C GLN A 40 -1.93 16.94 8.09
N LEU A 41 -1.36 17.81 7.26
CA LEU A 41 -1.26 17.58 5.82
C LEU A 41 -0.49 16.29 5.50
N LEU A 42 0.64 16.07 6.17
CA LEU A 42 1.44 14.85 5.99
C LEU A 42 0.68 13.60 6.46
N GLN A 43 -0.08 13.69 7.56
CA GLN A 43 -0.93 12.61 8.04
C GLN A 43 -2.03 12.28 7.01
N ASP A 44 -2.68 13.28 6.44
CA ASP A 44 -3.73 13.08 5.42
C ASP A 44 -3.18 12.43 4.15
N GLN A 45 -1.97 12.84 3.73
CA GLN A 45 -1.25 12.23 2.61
C GLN A 45 -0.90 10.76 2.90
N ALA A 46 -0.39 10.47 4.08
CA ALA A 46 -0.06 9.10 4.50
C ALA A 46 -1.30 8.20 4.50
N ASN A 47 -2.39 8.66 5.12
CA ASN A 47 -3.66 7.93 5.16
C ASN A 47 -4.23 7.68 3.75
N THR A 48 -4.07 8.66 2.85
CA THR A 48 -4.49 8.49 1.45
C THR A 48 -3.65 7.45 0.74
N GLN A 49 -2.33 7.47 0.92
CA GLN A 49 -1.43 6.50 0.31
C GLN A 49 -1.67 5.07 0.84
N GLU A 50 -1.98 4.93 2.13
CA GLU A 50 -2.33 3.65 2.74
C GLU A 50 -3.58 3.04 2.09
N ARG A 51 -4.64 3.84 1.90
CA ARG A 51 -5.85 3.38 1.19
C ARG A 51 -5.58 2.95 -0.25
N LEU A 52 -4.68 3.64 -0.96
CA LEU A 52 -4.27 3.24 -2.30
C LEU A 52 -3.54 1.90 -2.28
N VAL A 53 -2.63 1.69 -1.31
CA VAL A 53 -1.91 0.42 -1.15
C VAL A 53 -2.87 -0.73 -0.87
N GLU A 54 -3.86 -0.56 0.00
CA GLU A 54 -4.86 -1.59 0.26
C GLU A 54 -5.67 -1.93 -1.00
N THR A 55 -6.05 -0.92 -1.78
CA THR A 55 -6.73 -1.14 -3.07
C THR A 55 -5.85 -1.92 -4.05
N GLU A 56 -4.56 -1.62 -4.15
CA GLU A 56 -3.63 -2.35 -5.01
C GLU A 56 -3.38 -3.79 -4.53
N LYS A 57 -3.37 -4.04 -3.21
CA LYS A 57 -3.32 -5.40 -2.66
C LYS A 57 -4.52 -6.23 -3.08
N GLU A 58 -5.72 -5.65 -3.07
CA GLU A 58 -6.94 -6.32 -3.54
C GLU A 58 -6.88 -6.62 -5.05
N ARG A 59 -6.44 -5.66 -5.87
CA ARG A 59 -6.22 -5.87 -7.31
C ARG A 59 -5.23 -7.00 -7.57
N LEU A 60 -4.13 -7.05 -6.83
CA LEU A 60 -3.14 -8.13 -6.93
C LEU A 60 -3.74 -9.50 -6.58
N LYS A 61 -4.61 -9.57 -5.57
CA LYS A 61 -5.32 -10.80 -5.20
C LYS A 61 -6.20 -11.30 -6.36
N VAL A 62 -6.95 -10.41 -7.00
CA VAL A 62 -7.79 -10.74 -8.16
C VAL A 62 -6.93 -11.24 -9.34
N LEU A 63 -5.82 -10.56 -9.65
CA LEU A 63 -4.90 -10.98 -10.70
C LEU A 63 -4.31 -12.37 -10.45
N LYS A 64 -3.96 -12.69 -9.20
CA LYS A 64 -3.48 -14.04 -8.83
C LYS A 64 -4.55 -15.11 -9.08
N LEU A 65 -5.81 -14.85 -8.73
CA LEU A 65 -6.91 -15.78 -8.99
C LEU A 65 -7.12 -16.01 -10.49
N GLN A 66 -7.08 -14.94 -11.30
CA GLN A 66 -7.17 -15.05 -12.77
C GLN A 66 -6.01 -15.87 -13.36
N LEU A 67 -4.78 -15.64 -12.87
CA LEU A 67 -3.61 -16.39 -13.28
C LEU A 67 -3.75 -17.88 -12.96
N ASP A 68 -4.25 -18.22 -11.77
CA ASP A 68 -4.43 -19.61 -11.37
C ASP A 68 -5.52 -20.30 -12.20
N GLY A 69 -6.63 -19.61 -12.48
CA GLY A 69 -7.65 -20.10 -13.42
C GLY A 69 -7.08 -20.35 -14.82
N ALA A 70 -6.26 -19.43 -15.36
CA ALA A 70 -5.60 -19.60 -16.65
C ALA A 70 -4.65 -20.82 -16.66
N LYS A 71 -3.89 -21.04 -15.59
CA LYS A 71 -3.03 -22.23 -15.43
C LYS A 71 -3.84 -23.51 -15.41
N GLN A 72 -4.97 -23.54 -14.70
CA GLN A 72 -5.86 -24.71 -14.65
C GLN A 72 -6.45 -25.02 -16.03
N ASN A 73 -6.95 -24.00 -16.74
CA ASN A 73 -7.44 -24.14 -18.11
C ASN A 73 -6.38 -24.71 -19.05
N LEU A 74 -5.14 -24.20 -18.97
CA LEU A 74 -4.02 -24.73 -19.76
C LEU A 74 -3.73 -26.19 -19.44
N LYS A 75 -3.73 -26.57 -18.15
CA LYS A 75 -3.54 -27.98 -17.73
C LYS A 75 -4.66 -28.87 -18.28
N GLY A 76 -5.92 -28.45 -18.17
CA GLY A 76 -7.08 -29.18 -18.70
C GLY A 76 -6.98 -29.41 -20.20
N ARG A 77 -6.65 -28.37 -20.98
CA ARG A 77 -6.44 -28.50 -22.43
C ARG A 77 -5.28 -29.44 -22.79
N LYS A 78 -4.17 -29.38 -22.05
CA LYS A 78 -3.04 -30.30 -22.26
C LYS A 78 -3.40 -31.76 -21.96
N ALA A 79 -4.25 -32.01 -20.96
CA ALA A 79 -4.71 -33.35 -20.64
C ALA A 79 -5.68 -33.88 -21.72
N ALA A 80 -6.63 -33.05 -22.17
CA ALA A 80 -7.58 -33.41 -23.21
C ALA A 80 -6.90 -33.75 -24.55
N ASN A 81 -5.83 -33.04 -24.92
CA ASN A 81 -5.07 -33.28 -26.15
C ASN A 81 -4.10 -34.48 -26.08
N LYS A 82 -3.98 -35.16 -24.93
CA LYS A 82 -3.14 -36.36 -24.76
C LYS A 82 -3.93 -37.66 -24.87
N VAL A 83 -5.26 -37.57 -25.06
CA VAL A 83 -6.16 -38.65 -25.45
C VAL A 83 -6.25 -38.66 -26.96
#